data_AF-A0A8T7GUA2-F1
#
_entry.id   AF-A0A8T7GUA2-F1
#
_cell.length_a   1.000
_cell.length_b   1.000
_cell.length_c   1.000
_cell.angle_alpha   90.00
_cell.angle_beta   90.00
_cell.angle_gamma   90.00
#
_symmetry.space_group_name_H-M   'P 1'
#
loop_
_entity.id
_entity.type
_entity.pdbx_description
1 polymer ?
#
loop_
_entity_poly.entity_id
_entity_poly.type
_entity_poly.pdbx_seq_one_letter_code
_entity_poly.pdbx_strand_id
1 'polypeptide(L)'
;MGWPLDYRELTLERYYRSVGRRPLLACILPRLVPLVALLAAIYSWMVTPHTPAASTAEVMVRIGLVLAGSIGLVFAAVVFASLIIYGAGCRNGLPPNAREMLRGKLKGVTIVFSIVTRGDNPSLAARCARSVRYWVRRLEPVYGFRGIVEIVSDRDSEELRRLADRFVLVPAGYRTARGSLFKARALQYSVEARVRDGLVGDDTWIYHIDDDTIIG
;
A
#
# COMPACT_ATOMS: atom_id res chain seq x y z
N MET A 1 -1.08 -20.64 -20.33
CA MET A 1 -0.90 -19.19 -20.10
C MET A 1 0.01 -19.00 -18.90
N GLY A 2 1.30 -18.73 -19.16
CA GLY A 2 2.30 -18.52 -18.12
C GLY A 2 2.19 -17.10 -17.56
N TRP A 3 2.09 -16.98 -16.23
CA TRP A 3 2.11 -15.70 -15.54
C TRP A 3 3.55 -15.15 -15.53
N PRO A 4 3.78 -13.84 -15.79
CA PRO A 4 5.11 -13.32 -16.10
C PRO A 4 5.96 -12.95 -14.87
N LEU A 5 5.65 -13.44 -13.66
CA LEU A 5 6.35 -13.02 -12.44
C LEU A 5 6.85 -14.21 -11.63
N ASP A 6 8.06 -14.65 -11.94
CA ASP A 6 8.89 -15.48 -11.06
C ASP A 6 9.53 -14.58 -9.98
N TYR A 7 9.03 -14.68 -8.75
CA TYR A 7 9.48 -13.86 -7.62
C TYR A 7 10.89 -14.21 -7.13
N ARG A 8 11.51 -15.29 -7.64
CA ARG A 8 12.94 -15.56 -7.39
C ARG A 8 13.84 -14.53 -8.05
N GLU A 9 13.34 -13.79 -9.06
CA GLU A 9 14.07 -12.74 -9.77
C GLU A 9 13.80 -11.31 -9.29
N LEU A 10 12.85 -11.11 -8.37
CA LEU A 10 12.55 -9.81 -7.77
C LEU A 10 13.50 -9.54 -6.62
N THR A 11 14.75 -9.19 -6.93
CA THR A 11 15.63 -8.57 -5.95
C THR A 11 15.03 -7.22 -5.53
N LEU A 12 15.16 -6.88 -4.24
CA LEU A 12 14.78 -5.56 -3.68
C LEU A 12 15.28 -4.42 -4.58
N GLU A 13 16.47 -4.57 -5.14
CA GLU A 13 17.12 -3.65 -6.09
C GLU A 13 16.32 -3.46 -7.40
N ARG A 14 15.68 -4.50 -7.94
CA ARG A 14 14.82 -4.41 -9.14
C ARG A 14 13.50 -3.70 -8.83
N TYR A 15 12.90 -3.91 -7.65
CA TYR A 15 11.70 -3.20 -7.20
C TYR A 15 11.98 -1.70 -6.98
N TYR A 16 13.05 -1.38 -6.25
CA TYR A 16 13.47 0.02 -6.08
C TYR A 16 13.95 0.66 -7.39
N ARG A 17 14.56 -0.09 -8.32
CA ARG A 17 14.86 0.41 -9.68
C ARG A 17 13.61 0.63 -10.53
N SER A 18 12.58 -0.21 -10.43
CA SER A 18 11.35 -0.07 -11.24
C SER A 18 10.44 1.06 -10.73
N VAL A 19 10.40 1.27 -9.42
CA VAL A 19 9.72 2.42 -8.79
C VAL A 19 10.55 3.71 -8.94
N GLY A 20 11.88 3.61 -8.85
CA GLY A 20 12.80 4.75 -8.94
C GLY A 20 13.17 5.22 -10.36
N ARG A 21 12.94 4.40 -11.41
CA ARG A 21 13.19 4.75 -12.83
C ARG A 21 11.94 4.73 -13.70
N ARG A 22 10.79 5.19 -13.22
CA ARG A 22 9.81 5.71 -14.20
C ARG A 22 10.43 6.96 -14.83
N PRO A 23 10.57 7.02 -16.16
CA PRO A 23 11.45 7.98 -16.81
C PRO A 23 10.98 9.37 -16.44
N LEU A 24 11.93 10.24 -16.07
CA LEU A 24 11.69 11.66 -15.79
C LEU A 24 10.66 12.27 -16.76
N LEU A 25 10.67 11.85 -18.03
CA LEU A 25 9.71 12.17 -19.09
C LEU A 25 8.22 11.92 -18.75
N ALA A 26 7.85 10.77 -18.16
CA ALA A 26 6.45 10.47 -17.83
C ALA A 26 5.93 11.34 -16.67
N CYS A 27 6.84 11.82 -15.82
CA CYS A 27 6.52 12.78 -14.78
C CYS A 27 6.64 14.23 -15.27
N ILE A 28 7.48 14.53 -16.27
CA ILE A 28 7.67 15.87 -16.87
C ILE A 28 6.54 16.22 -17.85
N LEU A 29 6.05 15.28 -18.66
CA LEU A 29 5.03 15.55 -19.68
C LEU A 29 3.76 16.21 -19.09
N PRO A 30 3.16 15.69 -18.00
CA PRO A 30 2.02 16.35 -17.35
C PRO A 30 2.37 17.71 -16.73
N ARG A 31 3.66 17.98 -16.47
CA ARG A 31 4.15 19.24 -15.88
C ARG A 31 4.36 20.34 -16.92
N LEU A 32 4.58 19.98 -18.19
CA LEU A 32 4.79 20.95 -19.26
C LEU A 32 3.47 21.48 -19.84
N VAL A 33 2.41 20.69 -19.86
CA VAL A 33 1.11 21.08 -20.44
C VAL A 33 0.52 22.37 -19.82
N PRO A 34 0.41 22.52 -18.48
CA PRO A 34 -0.12 23.76 -17.89
C PRO A 34 0.82 24.96 -18.07
N LEU A 35 2.14 24.74 -18.07
CA LEU A 35 3.13 25.79 -18.33
C LEU A 35 3.04 26.30 -19.77
N VAL A 36 2.93 25.40 -20.75
CA VAL A 36 2.75 25.73 -22.17
C VAL A 36 1.41 26.45 -22.38
N ALA A 37 0.33 26.01 -21.74
CA ALA A 37 -0.97 26.68 -21.82
C ALA A 37 -0.94 28.10 -21.23
N LEU A 38 -0.26 28.30 -20.10
CA LEU A 38 -0.07 29.62 -19.49
C LEU A 38 0.76 30.55 -20.40
N LEU A 39 1.89 30.06 -20.92
CA LEU A 39 2.74 30.83 -21.81
C LEU A 39 2.02 31.18 -23.12
N ALA A 40 1.20 30.28 -23.67
CA ALA A 40 0.38 30.54 -24.83
C ALA A 40 -0.71 31.58 -24.56
N ALA A 41 -1.35 31.56 -23.38
CA ALA A 41 -2.32 32.56 -22.97
C ALA A 41 -1.68 33.96 -22.79
N ILE A 42 -0.50 34.00 -22.15
CA ILE A 42 0.28 35.24 -21.97
C ILE A 42 0.75 35.79 -23.33
N TYR A 43 1.27 34.93 -24.21
CA TYR A 43 1.69 35.32 -25.56
C TYR A 43 0.52 35.84 -26.39
N SER A 44 -0.63 35.14 -26.36
CA SER A 44 -1.86 35.59 -27.02
C SER A 44 -2.32 36.96 -26.51
N TRP A 45 -2.21 37.22 -25.19
CA TRP A 45 -2.52 38.51 -24.60
C TRP A 45 -1.55 39.62 -25.02
N MET A 46 -0.24 39.32 -25.12
CA MET A 46 0.77 40.30 -25.53
C MET A 46 0.76 40.61 -27.04
N VAL A 47 0.42 39.64 -27.88
CA VAL A 47 0.52 39.76 -29.34
C VAL A 47 -0.79 40.20 -29.98
N THR A 48 -1.94 40.04 -29.31
CA THR A 48 -3.20 40.58 -29.84
C THR A 48 -3.22 42.10 -29.71
N PRO A 49 -3.25 42.86 -30.83
CA PRO A 49 -3.29 44.31 -30.77
C PRO A 49 -4.54 44.77 -30.02
N HIS A 50 -4.35 45.69 -29.08
CA HIS A 50 -5.44 46.36 -28.38
C HIS A 50 -6.17 47.28 -29.34
N THR A 51 -7.05 46.72 -30.17
CA THR A 51 -7.95 47.52 -30.98
C THR A 51 -9.01 48.13 -30.05
N PRO A 52 -9.24 49.46 -30.10
CA PRO A 52 -10.25 50.11 -29.26
C PRO A 52 -11.70 49.75 -29.61
N ALA A 53 -11.91 48.80 -30.54
CA ALA A 53 -13.20 48.33 -31.03
C ALA A 53 -13.55 46.91 -30.57
N ALA A 54 -12.85 46.36 -29.58
CA ALA A 54 -13.20 45.06 -29.00
C ALA A 54 -14.58 45.15 -28.32
N SER A 55 -15.49 44.24 -28.68
CA SER A 55 -16.81 44.17 -28.06
C SER A 55 -16.67 43.83 -26.56
N THR A 56 -17.62 44.28 -25.74
CA THR A 56 -17.64 43.99 -24.29
C THR A 56 -17.53 42.49 -23.99
N ALA A 57 -18.07 41.64 -24.87
CA ALA A 57 -17.97 40.19 -24.77
C ALA A 57 -16.52 39.68 -24.93
N GLU A 58 -15.74 40.27 -25.82
CA GLU A 58 -14.35 39.86 -26.06
C GLU A 58 -13.45 40.18 -24.85
N VAL A 59 -13.68 41.34 -24.22
CA VAL A 59 -12.99 41.72 -22.98
C VAL A 59 -13.34 40.76 -21.84
N MET A 60 -14.61 40.37 -21.70
CA MET A 60 -15.05 39.43 -20.67
C MET A 60 -14.46 38.03 -20.86
N VAL A 61 -14.34 37.54 -22.11
CA VAL A 61 -13.70 36.25 -22.41
C VAL A 61 -12.20 36.27 -22.06
N ARG A 62 -11.50 37.36 -22.37
CA ARG A 62 -10.08 37.52 -22.03
C ARG A 62 -9.86 37.52 -20.52
N ILE A 63 -10.69 38.25 -19.77
CA ILE A 63 -10.65 38.26 -18.30
C ILE A 63 -10.92 36.86 -17.74
N GLY A 64 -11.92 36.15 -18.28
CA GLY A 64 -12.24 34.78 -17.87
C GLY A 64 -11.08 33.80 -18.07
N LEU A 65 -10.38 33.88 -19.21
CA LEU A 65 -9.22 33.03 -19.50
C LEU A 65 -8.03 33.33 -18.56
N VAL A 66 -7.76 34.61 -18.27
CA VAL A 66 -6.70 35.00 -17.34
C VAL A 66 -7.01 34.51 -15.92
N LEU A 67 -8.25 34.64 -15.46
CA LEU A 67 -8.67 34.14 -14.14
C LEU A 67 -8.58 32.62 -14.06
N ALA A 68 -9.08 31.90 -15.07
CA ALA A 68 -9.00 30.44 -15.12
C ALA A 68 -7.54 29.94 -15.14
N GLY A 69 -6.67 30.58 -15.92
CA GLY A 69 -5.23 30.29 -15.95
C GLY A 69 -4.54 30.56 -14.62
N SER A 70 -4.90 31.66 -13.94
CA SER A 70 -4.33 32.03 -12.65
C SER A 70 -4.73 31.05 -11.54
N ILE A 71 -6.00 30.64 -11.50
CA ILE A 71 -6.48 29.62 -10.55
C ILE A 71 -5.80 28.27 -10.83
N GLY A 72 -5.70 27.87 -12.10
CA GLY A 72 -5.01 26.65 -12.51
C GLY A 72 -3.53 26.64 -12.11
N LEU A 73 -2.85 27.78 -12.21
CA LEU A 73 -1.45 27.93 -11.82
C LEU A 73 -1.27 27.78 -10.30
N VAL A 74 -2.13 28.40 -9.48
CA VAL A 74 -2.07 28.25 -8.02
C VAL A 74 -2.32 26.80 -7.62
N PHE A 75 -3.34 26.15 -8.21
CA PHE A 75 -3.62 24.74 -7.94
C PHE A 75 -2.45 23.84 -8.31
N ALA A 76 -1.85 24.05 -9.49
CA ALA A 76 -0.67 23.32 -9.93
C ALA A 76 0.54 23.55 -9.00
N ALA A 77 0.76 24.78 -8.54
CA ALA A 77 1.82 25.11 -7.60
C ALA A 77 1.63 24.43 -6.24
N VAL A 78 0.39 24.36 -5.72
CA VAL A 78 0.07 23.65 -4.48
C VAL A 78 0.30 22.13 -4.62
N VAL A 79 -0.17 21.53 -5.71
CA VAL A 79 0.09 20.11 -6.01
C VAL A 79 1.59 19.84 -6.19
N PHE A 80 2.32 20.77 -6.79
CA PHE A 80 3.76 20.64 -6.96
C PHE A 80 4.51 20.75 -5.63
N ALA A 81 4.17 21.74 -4.80
CA ALA A 81 4.73 21.91 -3.47
C ALA A 81 4.44 20.68 -2.60
N SER A 82 3.22 20.14 -2.66
CA SER A 82 2.87 18.92 -1.92
C SER A 82 3.66 17.71 -2.41
N LEU A 83 3.87 17.54 -3.71
CA LEU A 83 4.71 16.47 -4.24
C LEU A 83 6.19 16.62 -3.85
N ILE A 84 6.71 17.83 -3.73
CA ILE A 84 8.09 18.04 -3.24
C ILE A 84 8.17 17.75 -1.74
N ILE A 85 7.27 18.32 -0.94
CA ILE A 85 7.28 18.20 0.52
C ILE A 85 7.01 16.75 0.93
N TYR A 86 5.96 16.13 0.40
CA TYR A 86 5.54 14.79 0.78
C TYR A 86 6.22 13.70 -0.07
N GLY A 87 6.55 13.96 -1.34
CA GLY A 87 7.28 13.00 -2.17
C GLY A 87 8.76 12.89 -1.79
N ALA A 88 9.36 13.91 -1.18
CA ALA A 88 10.67 13.79 -0.54
C ALA A 88 10.61 13.02 0.78
N GLY A 89 9.46 13.02 1.48
CA GLY A 89 9.25 12.24 2.71
C GLY A 89 9.41 10.72 2.51
N CYS A 90 9.14 10.22 1.30
CA CYS A 90 9.37 8.82 0.94
C CYS A 90 10.85 8.47 0.70
N ARG A 91 11.78 9.46 0.74
CA ARG A 91 13.24 9.23 0.64
C ARG A 91 13.94 9.08 1.99
N ASN A 92 13.23 9.30 3.09
CA ASN A 92 13.73 8.96 4.41
C ASN A 92 13.68 7.45 4.54
N GLY A 93 14.67 6.78 3.93
CA GLY A 93 14.97 5.40 4.21
C GLY A 93 15.09 5.20 5.71
N LEU A 94 14.88 3.96 6.14
CA LEU A 94 15.15 3.55 7.51
C LEU A 94 16.49 4.16 7.99
N PRO A 95 16.56 4.73 9.21
CA PRO A 95 17.80 5.33 9.70
C PRO A 95 18.97 4.34 9.61
N PRO A 96 20.23 4.79 9.51
CA PRO A 96 21.38 3.90 9.30
C PRO A 96 21.46 2.74 10.32
N ASN A 97 21.00 2.99 11.56
CA ASN A 97 20.94 2.03 12.65
C ASN A 97 19.60 1.29 12.78
N ALA A 98 18.64 1.50 11.88
CA ALA A 98 17.30 0.91 11.99
C ALA A 98 17.32 -0.60 12.11
N ARG A 99 18.23 -1.26 11.39
CA ARG A 99 18.36 -2.72 11.46
C ARG A 99 18.69 -3.18 12.88
N GLU A 100 19.60 -2.47 13.54
CA GLU A 100 20.01 -2.75 14.92
C GLU A 100 18.89 -2.39 15.91
N MET A 101 18.25 -1.24 15.72
CA MET A 101 17.08 -0.84 16.53
C MET A 101 15.94 -1.86 16.44
N LEU A 102 15.60 -2.31 15.22
CA LEU A 102 14.57 -3.30 14.99
C LEU A 102 14.97 -4.66 15.57
N ARG A 103 16.24 -5.06 15.44
CA ARG A 103 16.73 -6.28 16.09
C ARG A 103 16.60 -6.19 17.61
N GLY A 104 16.96 -5.06 18.21
CA GLY A 104 16.81 -4.84 19.65
C GLY A 104 15.35 -4.94 20.11
N LYS A 105 14.42 -4.38 19.32
CA LYS A 105 12.97 -4.41 19.63
C LYS A 105 12.30 -5.75 19.39
N LEU A 106 12.73 -6.50 18.38
CA LEU A 106 12.06 -7.73 17.94
C LEU A 106 12.67 -9.00 18.53
N LYS A 107 13.87 -8.90 19.14
CA LYS A 107 14.52 -10.06 19.76
C LYS A 107 13.65 -10.63 20.87
N GLY A 108 13.30 -11.91 20.77
CA GLY A 108 12.46 -12.61 21.76
C GLY A 108 10.95 -12.41 21.58
N VAL A 109 10.51 -11.49 20.71
CA VAL A 109 9.09 -11.26 20.42
C VAL A 109 8.54 -12.37 19.54
N THR A 110 7.31 -12.81 19.81
CA THR A 110 6.54 -13.71 18.93
C THR A 110 5.65 -12.88 18.02
N ILE A 111 5.73 -13.07 16.71
CA ILE A 111 4.89 -12.37 15.73
C ILE A 111 3.96 -13.38 15.05
N VAL A 112 2.66 -13.20 15.23
CA VAL A 112 1.61 -14.01 14.59
C VAL A 112 1.13 -13.29 13.34
N PHE A 113 1.49 -13.83 12.17
CA PHE A 113 1.02 -13.39 10.88
C PHE A 113 -0.33 -14.05 10.58
N SER A 114 -1.41 -13.35 10.91
CA SER A 114 -2.79 -13.82 10.85
C SER A 114 -3.41 -13.54 9.48
N ILE A 115 -3.58 -14.59 8.68
CA ILE A 115 -4.28 -14.55 7.39
C ILE A 115 -5.72 -15.00 7.61
N VAL A 116 -6.69 -14.14 7.33
CA VAL A 116 -8.12 -14.46 7.52
C VAL A 116 -8.79 -14.60 6.17
N THR A 117 -9.37 -15.78 5.91
CA THR A 117 -10.04 -16.11 4.66
C THR A 117 -11.44 -16.66 4.89
N ARG A 118 -12.35 -16.42 3.95
CA ARG A 118 -13.64 -17.14 3.92
C ARG A 118 -13.48 -18.58 3.44
N GLY A 119 -12.34 -18.92 2.84
CA GLY A 119 -12.04 -20.25 2.31
C GLY A 119 -12.71 -20.57 0.96
N ASP A 120 -13.29 -19.59 0.27
CA ASP A 120 -13.88 -19.83 -1.07
C ASP A 120 -12.82 -20.05 -2.14
N ASN A 121 -11.65 -19.40 -2.00
CA ASN A 121 -10.51 -19.57 -2.88
C ASN A 121 -9.25 -19.92 -2.07
N PRO A 122 -9.07 -21.20 -1.68
CA PRO A 122 -7.93 -21.62 -0.87
C PRO A 122 -6.58 -21.35 -1.58
N SER A 123 -6.56 -21.35 -2.92
CA SER A 123 -5.32 -21.11 -3.67
C SER A 123 -4.75 -19.70 -3.46
N LEU A 124 -5.63 -18.70 -3.25
CA LEU A 124 -5.25 -17.31 -3.01
C LEU A 124 -4.64 -17.15 -1.61
N ALA A 125 -5.35 -17.63 -0.59
CA ALA A 125 -4.86 -17.67 0.79
C ALA A 125 -3.54 -18.46 0.90
N ALA A 126 -3.43 -19.58 0.17
CA ALA A 126 -2.20 -20.36 0.11
C ALA A 126 -1.03 -19.60 -0.52
N ARG A 127 -1.29 -18.76 -1.53
CA ARG A 127 -0.28 -17.90 -2.15
C ARG A 127 0.19 -16.80 -1.19
N CYS A 128 -0.73 -16.17 -0.46
CA CYS A 128 -0.41 -15.25 0.64
C CYS A 128 0.45 -15.94 1.70
N ALA A 129 0.01 -17.10 2.22
CA ALA A 129 0.74 -17.87 3.23
C ALA A 129 2.17 -18.25 2.79
N ARG A 130 2.35 -18.67 1.53
CA ARG A 130 3.68 -18.96 0.95
C ARG A 130 4.58 -17.72 0.92
N SER A 131 4.04 -16.57 0.53
CA SER A 131 4.77 -15.29 0.51
C SER A 131 5.18 -14.85 1.92
N VAL A 132 4.25 -14.89 2.88
CA VAL A 132 4.54 -14.58 4.30
C VAL A 132 5.62 -15.52 4.83
N ARG A 133 5.46 -16.83 4.62
CA ARG A 133 6.40 -17.84 5.09
C ARG A 133 7.81 -17.62 4.56
N TYR A 134 7.94 -17.26 3.29
CA TYR A 134 9.22 -16.95 2.67
C TYR A 134 9.93 -15.81 3.42
N TRP A 135 9.23 -14.71 3.70
CA TRP A 135 9.81 -13.57 4.40
C TRP A 135 10.10 -13.84 5.86
N VAL A 136 9.17 -14.52 6.57
CA VAL A 136 9.40 -14.93 7.97
C VAL A 136 10.71 -15.70 8.09
N ARG A 137 10.91 -16.75 7.28
CA ARG A 137 12.14 -17.55 7.31
C ARG A 137 13.42 -16.75 7.05
N ARG A 138 13.33 -15.65 6.31
CA ARG A 138 14.47 -14.80 5.97
C ARG A 138 14.75 -13.73 7.03
N LEU A 139 13.70 -13.21 7.68
CA LEU A 139 13.78 -12.11 8.63
C LEU A 139 13.97 -12.59 10.07
N GLU A 140 13.44 -13.76 10.42
CA GLU A 140 13.55 -14.38 11.74
C GLU A 140 15.01 -14.46 12.24
N PRO A 141 15.97 -15.06 11.50
CA PRO A 141 17.37 -15.10 11.95
C PRO A 141 18.05 -13.72 11.96
N VAL A 142 17.53 -12.74 11.22
CA VAL A 142 18.13 -11.40 11.13
C VAL A 142 17.76 -10.55 12.35
N TYR A 143 16.51 -10.67 12.81
CA TYR A 143 15.93 -9.82 13.84
C TYR A 143 15.66 -10.53 15.17
N GLY A 144 15.68 -11.87 15.20
CA GLY A 144 15.58 -12.68 16.42
C GLY A 144 14.18 -12.77 17.02
N PHE A 145 13.12 -12.49 16.24
CA PHE A 145 11.74 -12.78 16.64
C PHE A 145 11.42 -14.27 16.41
N ARG A 146 10.23 -14.72 16.79
CA ARG A 146 9.65 -16.01 16.41
C ARG A 146 8.42 -15.78 15.53
N GLY A 147 8.44 -16.22 14.27
CA GLY A 147 7.30 -16.03 13.37
C GLY A 147 6.32 -17.21 13.40
N ILE A 148 5.02 -16.93 13.50
CA ILE A 148 3.95 -17.92 13.39
C ILE A 148 3.05 -17.53 12.23
N VAL A 149 2.92 -18.39 11.23
CA VAL A 149 1.95 -18.22 10.15
C VAL A 149 0.63 -18.85 10.58
N GLU A 150 -0.36 -18.01 10.85
CA GLU A 150 -1.69 -18.43 11.25
C GLU A 150 -2.68 -18.23 10.10
N ILE A 151 -3.51 -19.24 9.84
CA ILE A 151 -4.61 -19.14 8.88
C ILE A 151 -5.92 -19.37 9.62
N VAL A 152 -6.82 -18.39 9.53
CA VAL A 152 -8.17 -18.46 10.08
C VAL A 152 -9.13 -18.60 8.90
N SER A 153 -9.93 -19.67 8.90
CA SER A 153 -10.82 -19.99 7.79
C SER A 153 -12.20 -20.37 8.26
N ASP A 154 -13.23 -19.94 7.53
CA ASP A 154 -14.61 -20.42 7.69
C ASP A 154 -14.81 -21.83 7.11
N ARG A 155 -13.91 -22.30 6.23
CA ARG A 155 -13.97 -23.61 5.59
C ARG A 155 -12.70 -24.40 5.80
N ASP A 156 -12.83 -25.71 5.93
CA ASP A 156 -11.67 -26.58 6.05
C ASP A 156 -10.91 -26.69 4.71
N SER A 157 -9.59 -26.79 4.78
CA SER A 157 -8.72 -26.95 3.61
C SER A 157 -7.41 -27.62 4.02
N GLU A 158 -7.14 -28.77 3.44
CA GLU A 158 -5.89 -29.50 3.70
C GLU A 158 -4.66 -28.72 3.20
N GLU A 159 -4.77 -28.02 2.07
CA GLU A 159 -3.68 -27.17 1.56
C GLU A 159 -3.32 -26.09 2.58
N LEU A 160 -4.31 -25.39 3.13
CA LEU A 160 -4.09 -24.32 4.10
C LEU A 160 -3.53 -24.86 5.42
N ARG A 161 -4.03 -26.02 5.90
CA ARG A 161 -3.49 -26.69 7.09
C ARG A 161 -2.01 -27.02 6.95
N ARG A 162 -1.55 -27.46 5.77
CA ARG A 162 -0.13 -27.79 5.53
C ARG A 162 0.77 -26.55 5.49
N LEU A 163 0.24 -25.37 5.19
CA LEU A 163 1.00 -24.12 5.07
C LEU A 163 1.05 -23.33 6.38
N ALA A 164 0.04 -23.47 7.22
CA ALA A 164 -0.05 -22.79 8.50
C ALA A 164 0.77 -23.51 9.59
N ASP A 165 1.38 -22.73 10.48
CA ASP A 165 1.82 -23.26 11.79
C ASP A 165 0.61 -23.46 12.71
N ARG A 166 -0.40 -22.60 12.55
CA ARG A 166 -1.66 -22.63 13.31
C ARG A 166 -2.83 -22.44 12.36
N PHE A 167 -3.65 -23.48 12.22
CA PHE A 167 -4.89 -23.41 11.44
C PHE A 167 -6.10 -23.33 12.37
N VAL A 168 -6.92 -22.29 12.20
CA VAL A 168 -8.14 -22.05 12.99
C VAL A 168 -9.35 -22.17 12.07
N LEU A 169 -10.12 -23.25 12.26
CA LEU A 169 -11.41 -23.41 11.61
C LEU A 169 -12.49 -22.73 12.46
N VAL A 170 -13.20 -21.76 11.90
CA VAL A 170 -14.28 -21.04 12.59
C VAL A 170 -15.54 -21.90 12.57
N PRO A 171 -16.08 -22.34 13.72
CA PRO A 171 -17.26 -23.20 13.77
C PRO A 171 -18.48 -22.51 13.15
N ALA A 172 -19.24 -23.19 12.28
CA ALA A 172 -20.41 -22.62 11.62
C ALA A 172 -21.45 -22.03 12.61
N GLY A 173 -21.60 -22.65 13.78
CA GLY A 173 -22.50 -22.18 14.85
C GLY A 173 -21.96 -21.04 15.71
N TYR A 174 -20.70 -20.63 15.54
CA TYR A 174 -20.10 -19.55 16.33
C TYR A 174 -20.78 -18.21 16.04
N ARG A 175 -21.17 -17.51 17.11
CA ARG A 175 -21.75 -16.16 17.07
C ARG A 175 -20.98 -15.24 18.00
N THR A 176 -20.67 -14.04 17.51
CA THR A 176 -20.05 -13.00 18.33
C THR A 176 -21.11 -12.35 19.23
N ALA A 177 -20.69 -11.76 20.36
CA ALA A 177 -21.61 -11.13 21.32
C ALA A 177 -22.46 -10.00 20.70
N ARG A 178 -21.96 -9.32 19.67
CA ARG A 178 -22.64 -8.23 18.96
C ARG A 178 -23.18 -8.62 17.57
N GLY A 179 -23.15 -9.91 17.22
CA GLY A 179 -23.68 -10.37 15.93
C GLY A 179 -22.87 -9.96 14.70
N SER A 180 -21.59 -9.61 14.85
CA SER A 180 -20.67 -9.41 13.72
C SER A 180 -20.62 -10.63 12.81
N LEU A 181 -20.55 -10.38 11.50
CA LEU A 181 -20.59 -11.39 10.44
C LEU A 181 -19.25 -11.47 9.68
N PHE A 182 -19.12 -12.50 8.83
CA PHE A 182 -18.02 -12.66 7.86
C PHE A 182 -16.63 -12.55 8.51
N LYS A 183 -15.74 -11.74 7.93
CA LYS A 183 -14.35 -11.56 8.37
C LYS A 183 -14.24 -11.08 9.82
N ALA A 184 -15.14 -10.21 10.27
CA ALA A 184 -15.16 -9.75 11.66
C ALA A 184 -15.50 -10.88 12.64
N ARG A 185 -16.42 -11.80 12.26
CA ARG A 185 -16.71 -13.01 13.03
C ARG A 185 -15.49 -13.92 13.14
N ALA A 186 -14.80 -14.17 12.02
CA ALA A 186 -13.61 -15.01 11.99
C ALA A 186 -12.46 -14.41 12.84
N LEU A 187 -12.25 -13.10 12.73
CA LEU A 187 -11.27 -12.36 13.53
C LEU A 187 -11.56 -12.48 15.03
N GLN A 188 -12.81 -12.27 15.44
CA GLN A 188 -13.21 -12.38 16.84
C GLN A 188 -12.97 -13.81 17.38
N TYR A 189 -13.37 -14.84 16.63
CA TYR A 189 -13.11 -16.22 17.02
C TYR A 189 -11.61 -16.51 17.17
N SER A 190 -10.78 -15.99 16.25
CA SER A 190 -9.33 -16.17 16.34
C SER A 190 -8.75 -15.51 17.58
N VAL A 191 -9.20 -14.30 17.95
CA VAL A 191 -8.79 -13.65 19.21
C VAL A 191 -9.12 -14.53 20.42
N GLU A 192 -10.35 -15.02 20.52
CA GLU A 192 -10.77 -15.92 21.62
C GLU A 192 -9.96 -17.22 21.65
N ALA A 193 -9.65 -17.77 20.47
CA ALA A 193 -8.82 -18.96 20.35
C ALA A 193 -7.37 -18.67 20.81
N ARG A 194 -6.77 -17.54 20.45
CA ARG A 194 -5.42 -17.17 20.88
C ARG A 194 -5.31 -16.95 22.38
N VAL A 195 -6.33 -16.36 23.01
CA VAL A 195 -6.36 -16.20 24.47
C VAL A 195 -6.41 -17.57 25.15
N ARG A 196 -7.27 -18.47 24.67
CA ARG A 196 -7.38 -19.85 25.19
C ARG A 196 -6.07 -20.64 25.07
N ASP A 197 -5.38 -20.47 23.95
CA ASP A 197 -4.12 -21.15 23.67
C ASP A 197 -2.92 -20.50 24.41
N GLY A 198 -3.13 -19.44 25.19
CA GLY A 198 -2.07 -18.72 25.90
C GLY A 198 -1.10 -17.98 24.97
N LEU A 199 -1.51 -17.66 23.74
CA LEU A 199 -0.67 -17.01 22.75
C LEU A 199 -0.61 -15.49 22.95
N VAL A 200 -1.56 -14.91 23.67
CA VAL A 200 -1.62 -13.46 23.95
C VAL A 200 -0.77 -13.14 25.18
N GLY A 201 0.20 -12.25 25.02
CA GLY A 201 1.07 -11.75 26.08
C GLY A 201 1.84 -10.51 25.64
N ASP A 202 2.63 -9.93 26.53
CA ASP A 202 3.34 -8.65 26.31
C ASP A 202 4.35 -8.72 25.15
N ASP A 203 4.93 -9.90 24.94
CA ASP A 203 5.88 -10.19 23.86
C ASP A 203 5.23 -10.83 22.62
N THR A 204 3.89 -10.77 22.48
CA THR A 204 3.19 -11.28 21.29
C THR A 204 2.59 -10.16 20.46
N TRP A 205 2.99 -10.09 19.19
CA TRP A 205 2.45 -9.14 18.23
C TRP A 205 1.58 -9.88 17.21
N ILE A 206 0.40 -9.35 16.91
CA ILE A 206 -0.50 -9.92 15.90
C ILE A 206 -0.50 -9.00 14.68
N TYR A 207 -0.11 -9.54 13.55
CA TYR A 207 -0.11 -8.84 12.26
C TYR A 207 -1.19 -9.43 11.37
N HIS A 208 -2.27 -8.69 11.17
CA HIS A 208 -3.38 -9.11 10.32
C HIS A 208 -3.08 -8.84 8.84
N ILE A 209 -3.21 -9.87 8.02
CA ILE A 209 -2.96 -9.84 6.57
C ILE A 209 -4.22 -10.28 5.85
N ASP A 210 -4.55 -9.61 4.75
CA ASP A 210 -5.63 -10.03 3.88
C ASP A 210 -5.23 -11.26 3.03
N ASP A 211 -6.17 -12.16 2.73
CA ASP A 211 -5.87 -13.43 2.09
C ASP A 211 -5.45 -13.29 0.61
N ASP A 212 -5.69 -12.13 0.02
CA ASP A 212 -5.27 -11.72 -1.32
C ASP A 212 -3.94 -10.92 -1.35
N THR A 213 -3.38 -10.60 -0.18
CA THR A 213 -2.16 -9.80 -0.07
C THR A 213 -0.91 -10.65 -0.30
N ILE A 214 -0.02 -10.18 -1.18
CA ILE A 214 1.32 -10.75 -1.38
C ILE A 214 2.36 -9.76 -0.85
N ILE A 215 3.25 -10.24 0.01
CA ILE A 215 4.32 -9.44 0.61
C ILE A 215 5.61 -9.65 -0.22
N GLY A 216 6.30 -8.55 -0.53
CA GLY A 216 7.50 -8.49 -1.37
C GLY A 216 8.42 -7.34 -0.99
#